data_AF-A0A4Y3RM47-F1
#
_entry.id   AF-A0A4Y3RM47-F1
#
_cell.length_a   1.000
_cell.length_b   1.000
_cell.length_c   1.000
_cell.angle_alpha   90.00
_cell.angle_beta   90.00
_cell.angle_gamma   90.00
#
_symmetry.space_group_name_H-M   'P 1'
#
loop_
_entity.id
_entity.type
_entity.pdbx_description
1 polymer ?
#
loop_
_entity_poly.entity_id
_entity_poly.type
_entity_poly.pdbx_seq_one_letter_code
_entity_poly.pdbx_strand_id
1 'polypeptide(L)' 'MRDSTRHALERAAELTRNNRLVEAMTIAEPVIIAADEFESDEIRRWLNEHADDFTKEV' A
#
# COMPACT_ATOMS: atom_id res chain seq x y z
N MET A 1 -3.01 -1.69 -12.30
CA MET A 1 -1.93 -1.90 -11.30
C MET A 1 -1.64 -3.38 -11.28
N ARG A 2 -0.38 -3.82 -11.11
CA ARG A 2 -0.08 -5.27 -11.02
C ARG A 2 -0.74 -5.88 -9.78
N ASP A 3 -1.22 -7.12 -9.88
CA ASP A 3 -1.86 -7.80 -8.75
C ASP A 3 -0.94 -7.93 -7.53
N SER A 4 0.36 -8.15 -7.77
CA SER A 4 1.38 -8.20 -6.70
C SER A 4 1.49 -6.88 -5.93
N THR A 5 1.38 -5.75 -6.64
CA THR A 5 1.43 -4.42 -6.05
C THR A 5 0.18 -4.17 -5.22
N ARG A 6 -1.02 -4.51 -5.75
CA ARG A 6 -2.28 -4.40 -5.00
C ARG A 6 -2.21 -5.19 -3.69
N HIS A 7 -1.80 -6.46 -3.75
CA HIS A 7 -1.73 -7.31 -2.56
C HIS A 7 -0.70 -6.83 -1.54
N ALA A 8 0.43 -6.28 -1.99
CA ALA A 8 1.41 -5.68 -1.10
C ALA A 8 0.83 -4.47 -0.35
N LEU A 9 0.06 -3.62 -1.04
CA LEU A 9 -0.58 -2.44 -0.43
C LEU A 9 -1.73 -2.81 0.52
N GLU A 10 -2.59 -3.76 0.15
CA GLU A 10 -3.63 -4.33 1.03
C GLU A 10 -3.01 -4.87 2.32
N ARG A 11 -1.92 -5.64 2.18
CA ARG A 11 -1.21 -6.20 3.33
C ARG A 11 -0.55 -5.12 4.19
N ALA A 12 0.00 -4.07 3.57
CA ALA A 12 0.57 -2.95 4.28
C ALA A 12 -0.49 -2.18 5.08
N ALA A 13 -1.69 -2.00 4.53
CA ALA A 13 -2.82 -1.39 5.23
C ALA A 13 -3.20 -2.20 6.47
N GLU A 14 -3.37 -3.53 6.33
CA GLU A 14 -3.63 -4.44 7.46
C GLU A 14 -2.56 -4.34 8.56
N LEU A 15 -1.28 -4.36 8.17
CA LEU A 15 -0.17 -4.27 9.11
C LEU A 15 -0.15 -2.91 9.82
N THR A 16 -0.45 -1.83 9.10
CA THR A 16 -0.54 -0.48 9.65
C THR A 16 -1.65 -0.38 10.70
N ARG A 17 -2.85 -0.92 10.43
CA ARG A 17 -3.96 -0.99 11.40
C ARG A 17 -3.61 -1.78 12.67
N ASN A 18 -2.71 -2.74 12.56
CA ASN A 18 -2.22 -3.56 13.67
C ASN A 18 -0.95 -2.99 14.33
N ASN A 19 -0.61 -1.72 14.06
CA ASN A 19 0.55 -1.04 14.62
C ASN A 19 1.90 -1.70 14.26
N ARG A 20 1.99 -2.33 13.08
CA ARG A 20 3.18 -3.01 12.54
C ARG A 20 3.80 -2.25 11.37
N LEU A 21 4.04 -0.94 11.55
CA LEU A 21 4.47 -0.03 10.48
C LEU A 21 5.76 -0.47 9.77
N VAL A 22 6.77 -0.96 10.50
CA VAL A 22 8.04 -1.40 9.91
C VAL A 22 7.83 -2.54 8.90
N GLU A 23 6.93 -3.48 9.22
CA GLU A 23 6.62 -4.60 8.33
C GLU A 23 5.76 -4.15 7.14
N ALA A 24 4.85 -3.20 7.37
CA ALA A 24 4.07 -2.59 6.29
C ALA A 24 5.01 -1.93 5.26
N MET A 25 5.98 -1.15 5.72
CA MET A 25 6.98 -0.51 4.86
C MET A 25 7.85 -1.53 4.13
N THR A 26 8.30 -2.59 4.82
CA THR A 26 9.13 -3.65 4.23
C THR A 26 8.45 -4.31 3.02
N ILE A 27 7.11 -4.37 2.99
CA ILE A 27 6.35 -4.97 1.89
C ILE A 27 5.94 -3.93 0.83
N ALA A 28 5.55 -2.72 1.24
CA ALA A 28 5.04 -1.69 0.34
C ALA A 28 6.15 -0.91 -0.41
N GLU A 29 7.25 -0.59 0.26
CA GLU A 29 8.31 0.24 -0.34
C GLU A 29 8.90 -0.36 -1.62
N PRO A 30 9.24 -1.67 -1.69
CA PRO A 30 9.81 -2.24 -2.91
C PRO A 30 8.87 -2.15 -4.12
N VAL A 31 7.57 -2.33 -3.92
CA VAL A 31 6.59 -2.27 -5.02
C VAL A 31 6.33 -0.83 -5.48
N ILE A 32 6.43 0.15 -4.57
CA ILE A 32 6.33 1.57 -4.90
C ILE A 32 7.56 2.03 -5.69
N ILE A 33 8.77 1.64 -5.26
CA ILE A 33 10.02 2.04 -5.93
C ILE A 33 10.17 1.37 -7.30
N ALA A 34 9.70 0.13 -7.45
CA ALA A 34 9.82 -0.64 -8.69
C ALA A 34 8.71 -0.34 -9.72
N ALA A 35 7.78 0.57 -9.43
CA ALA A 35 6.71 0.94 -10.34
C ALA A 35 7.23 1.83 -11.46
N ASP A 36 6.74 1.60 -12.68
CA ASP A 36 6.92 2.56 -13.77
C ASP A 36 5.94 3.74 -13.61
N GLU A 37 5.98 4.69 -14.55
CA GLU A 37 5.15 5.90 -14.49
C GLU A 37 3.64 5.57 -14.48
N PHE A 38 3.22 4.61 -15.31
CA PHE A 38 1.81 4.22 -15.40
C PHE A 38 1.34 3.55 -14.11
N GLU A 39 2.12 2.60 -13.59
CA GLU A 39 1.76 1.92 -12.35
C GLU A 39 1.84 2.86 -11.14
N SER A 40 2.77 3.82 -11.13
CA SER A 40 2.87 4.83 -10.06
C SER A 40 1.60 5.67 -9.95
N ASP A 41 0.97 6.02 -11.07
CA ASP A 41 -0.30 6.74 -11.08
C ASP A 41 -1.46 5.88 -10.58
N GLU A 42 -1.47 4.59 -10.91
CA GLU A 42 -2.47 3.67 -10.38
C GLU A 42 -2.29 3.42 -8.88
N ILE A 43 -1.04 3.30 -8.39
CA ILE A 43 -0.72 3.21 -6.96
C ILE A 43 -1.22 4.44 -6.23
N ARG A 44 -0.92 5.64 -6.76
CA ARG A 44 -1.37 6.91 -6.15
C ARG A 44 -2.89 6.97 -6.06
N ARG A 45 -3.60 6.58 -7.13
CA ARG A 45 -5.06 6.54 -7.13
C ARG A 45 -5.59 5.57 -6.07
N TRP A 46 -5.05 4.35 -6.04
CA TRP A 46 -5.45 3.34 -5.08
C TRP A 46 -5.23 3.81 -3.64
N LEU A 47 -4.06 4.37 -3.32
CA LEU A 47 -3.75 4.90 -1.99
C LEU A 47 -4.71 6.01 -1.54
N ASN A 48 -5.12 6.90 -2.46
CA ASN A 48 -6.10 7.94 -2.16
C ASN A 48 -7.50 7.37 -1.91
N GLU A 49 -7.91 6.36 -2.67
CA GLU A 49 -9.20 5.69 -2.52
C GLU A 49 -9.28 4.84 -1.25
N HIS A 50 -8.15 4.37 -0.73
CA HIS A 50 -8.05 3.44 0.40
C HIS A 50 -7.30 4.06 1.59
N ALA A 51 -7.25 5.39 1.71
CA ALA A 51 -6.54 6.05 2.81
C ALA A 51 -7.06 5.61 4.18
N ASP A 52 -8.39 5.43 4.28
CA ASP A 52 -9.05 5.02 5.51
C ASP A 52 -8.66 3.59 5.93
N ASP A 53 -8.27 2.72 4.98
CA ASP A 53 -7.80 1.37 5.29
C ASP A 53 -6.51 1.36 6.11
N PHE A 54 -5.71 2.43 6.08
CA PHE A 54 -4.50 2.51 6.91
C PHE A 54 -4.79 2.98 8.33
N THR A 55 -5.97 3.56 8.55
CA THR A 55 -6.42 3.99 9.86
C THR A 55 -7.26 2.90 10.50
N LYS A 56 -7.12 2.72 11.81
CA LYS A 56 -8.10 1.92 12.54
C LYS A 56 -9.30 2.84 12.73
N GLU A 57 -10.43 2.56 12.05
CA GLU A 57 -11.69 3.21 12.43
C GLU A 57 -11.92 2.93 13.92
N VAL A 58 -12.04 4.01 14.70
CA VAL A 58 -12.13 4.00 16.16
C VAL A 58 -13.59 4.09 16.57
#